data_AF-A0A0B4HN94-F1
#
_entry.id   AF-A0A0B4HN94-F1
#
_cell.length_a   1.000
_cell.length_b   1.000
_cell.length_c   1.000
_cell.angle_alpha   90.00
_cell.angle_beta   90.00
_cell.angle_gamma   90.00
#
_symmetry.space_group_name_H-M   'P 1'
#
loop_
_entity.id
_entity.type
_entity.pdbx_description
1 polymer ?
#
loop_
_entity_poly.entity_id
_entity_poly.type
_entity_poly.pdbx_seq_one_letter_code
_entity_poly.pdbx_strand_id
1 'polypeptide(L)'
;MDPGVVPDCLRDLTQMEEMVIAKAHCHMIMKRVRGHQYHYTGHAVCFWQSNVTFIDALPSRPEHVDIVLLRPHGARMDEERYKRQFRNDFRVRRGYVEKALHWLKRYHPDYRDITISQPNLLALPVDGDVSGHVLNIEESEEMKDREPGRQGDSRACGEEDERDRGRAFGRGF
;
A
#
# COMPACT_ATOMS: atom_id res chain seq x y z
N MET A 1 20.13 7.77 8.43
CA MET A 1 19.06 8.70 8.82
C MET A 1 18.35 8.07 10.00
N ASP A 2 18.56 8.60 11.20
CA ASP A 2 17.76 8.23 12.37
C ASP A 2 16.62 9.27 12.47
N PRO A 3 15.36 8.90 12.22
CA PRO A 3 14.23 9.83 12.31
C PRO A 3 13.94 10.29 13.76
N GLY A 4 14.65 9.76 14.76
CA GLY A 4 14.40 10.04 16.17
C GLY A 4 13.10 9.41 16.66
N VAL A 5 12.64 9.84 17.84
CA VAL A 5 11.41 9.32 18.43
C VAL A 5 10.20 9.88 17.67
N VAL A 6 9.50 9.02 16.94
CA VAL A 6 8.24 9.37 16.27
C VAL A 6 7.15 9.56 17.34
N PRO A 7 6.45 10.71 17.36
CA PRO A 7 5.38 10.97 18.32
C PRO A 7 4.21 10.02 18.11
N ASP A 8 3.47 9.71 19.19
CA ASP A 8 2.34 8.78 19.15
C ASP A 8 1.27 9.19 18.13
N CYS A 9 1.06 10.50 17.91
CA CYS A 9 0.09 11.01 16.94
C CYS A 9 0.43 10.68 15.48
N LEU A 10 1.70 10.43 15.16
CA LEU A 10 2.14 10.00 13.82
C LEU A 10 2.31 8.48 13.74
N ARG A 11 2.72 7.83 14.84
CA ARG A 11 2.93 6.37 14.86
C ARG A 11 1.65 5.57 14.59
N ASP A 12 0.51 6.09 15.03
CA ASP A 12 -0.76 5.38 14.96
C ASP A 12 -1.51 5.62 13.63
N LEU A 13 -0.92 6.34 12.68
CA LEU A 13 -1.57 6.65 11.39
C LEU A 13 -1.65 5.41 10.50
N THR A 14 -2.74 5.30 9.75
CA THR A 14 -2.85 4.32 8.66
C THR A 14 -2.08 4.80 7.43
N GLN A 15 -1.73 3.88 6.52
CA GLN A 15 -1.11 4.24 5.24
C GLN A 15 -1.92 5.30 4.47
N MET A 16 -3.26 5.19 4.48
CA MET A 16 -4.13 6.18 3.84
C MET A 16 -4.08 7.53 4.55
N GLU A 17 -4.03 7.56 5.88
CA GLU A 17 -3.90 8.79 6.65
C GLU A 17 -2.55 9.49 6.39
N GLU A 18 -1.45 8.72 6.31
CA GLU A 18 -0.12 9.22 5.96
C GLU A 18 -0.10 9.87 4.57
N MET A 19 -0.71 9.20 3.59
CA MET A 19 -0.80 9.73 2.22
C MET A 19 -1.64 11.01 2.17
N VAL A 20 -2.73 11.09 2.93
CA VAL A 20 -3.61 12.25 2.98
C VAL A 20 -2.96 13.48 3.62
N ILE A 21 -2.02 13.28 4.56
CA ILE A 21 -1.27 14.38 5.18
C ILE A 21 0.06 14.68 4.47
N ALA A 22 0.43 13.92 3.44
CA ALA A 22 1.71 14.10 2.75
C ALA A 22 1.73 15.43 2.00
N LYS A 23 2.73 16.28 2.31
CA LYS A 23 2.96 17.53 1.58
C LYS A 23 3.42 17.31 0.14
N ALA A 24 4.08 16.19 -0.15
CA ALA A 24 4.58 15.87 -1.47
C ALA A 24 4.26 14.42 -1.80
N HIS A 25 3.63 14.19 -2.96
CA HIS A 25 3.49 12.86 -3.51
C HIS A 25 4.65 12.57 -4.45
N CYS A 26 5.50 11.63 -4.06
CA CYS A 26 6.68 11.23 -4.82
C CYS A 26 6.59 9.80 -5.38
N HIS A 27 5.54 9.06 -5.01
CA HIS A 27 5.33 7.69 -5.42
C HIS A 27 3.84 7.42 -5.62
N MET A 28 3.52 6.71 -6.71
CA MET A 28 2.16 6.20 -6.96
C MET A 28 2.09 4.73 -6.53
N ILE A 29 1.05 4.38 -5.76
CA ILE A 29 0.82 3.02 -5.27
C ILE A 29 -0.27 2.35 -6.10
N MET A 30 0.05 1.24 -6.76
CA MET A 30 -0.93 0.42 -7.48
C MET A 30 -1.29 -0.82 -6.66
N LYS A 31 -2.56 -0.95 -6.27
CA LYS A 31 -3.10 -2.12 -5.57
C LYS A 31 -4.00 -2.91 -6.52
N ARG A 32 -3.63 -4.15 -6.85
CA ARG A 32 -4.45 -5.04 -7.69
C ARG A 32 -5.14 -6.10 -6.85
N VAL A 33 -6.46 -6.15 -6.92
CA VAL A 33 -7.27 -7.18 -6.28
C VAL A 33 -7.25 -8.42 -7.18
N ARG A 34 -6.77 -9.57 -6.69
CA ARG A 34 -6.82 -10.86 -7.42
C ARG A 34 -7.53 -11.97 -6.64
N GLY A 35 -8.21 -12.85 -7.39
CA GLY A 35 -8.71 -14.16 -6.94
C GLY A 35 -10.04 -14.17 -6.18
N HIS A 36 -10.64 -15.37 -6.06
CA HIS A 36 -11.86 -15.65 -5.28
C HIS A 36 -11.72 -15.45 -3.75
N GLN A 37 -10.48 -15.29 -3.27
CA GLN A 37 -10.13 -15.01 -1.87
C GLN A 37 -9.70 -13.54 -1.63
N TYR A 38 -9.86 -12.65 -2.61
CA TYR A 38 -9.60 -11.21 -2.51
C TYR A 38 -8.27 -10.87 -1.80
N HIS A 39 -7.14 -11.25 -2.37
CA HIS A 39 -5.84 -10.79 -1.87
C HIS A 39 -5.30 -9.64 -2.73
N TYR A 40 -4.62 -8.66 -2.14
CA TYR A 40 -3.85 -7.70 -2.91
C TYR A 40 -2.57 -8.36 -3.43
N THR A 41 -2.44 -8.52 -4.74
CA THR A 41 -1.11 -8.72 -5.35
C THR A 41 -0.61 -7.36 -5.79
N GLY A 42 0.35 -6.80 -5.06
CA GLY A 42 0.99 -5.54 -5.42
C GLY A 42 2.25 -5.76 -6.24
N HIS A 43 2.49 -4.92 -7.23
CA HIS A 43 3.83 -4.61 -7.73
C HIS A 43 4.03 -3.11 -7.48
N ALA A 44 5.05 -2.75 -6.71
CA ALA A 44 5.46 -1.36 -6.58
C ALA A 44 6.32 -1.02 -7.79
N VAL A 45 5.81 -0.20 -8.70
CA VAL A 45 6.57 0.26 -9.87
C VAL A 45 6.89 1.73 -9.68
N CYS A 46 8.14 2.02 -9.34
CA CYS A 46 8.64 3.39 -9.24
C CYS A 46 9.07 3.86 -10.63
N PHE A 47 8.23 4.66 -11.28
CA PHE A 47 8.64 5.37 -12.50
C PHE A 47 9.31 6.69 -12.11
N TRP A 48 10.40 7.04 -12.78
CA TRP A 48 10.94 8.39 -12.71
C TRP A 48 9.95 9.34 -13.38
N GLN A 49 9.22 10.12 -12.58
CA GLN A 49 8.35 11.19 -13.07
C GLN A 49 8.83 12.54 -12.55
N SER A 50 8.87 13.53 -13.43
CA SER A 50 9.30 14.90 -13.11
C SER A 50 8.12 15.75 -12.64
N ASN A 51 7.37 15.29 -11.65
CA ASN A 51 6.20 15.99 -11.12
C ASN A 51 6.05 15.76 -9.62
N VAL A 52 6.97 16.29 -8.82
CA VAL A 52 6.70 16.44 -7.39
C VAL A 52 5.62 17.51 -7.24
N THR A 53 4.39 17.09 -6.92
CA THR A 53 3.30 17.99 -6.58
C THR A 53 3.42 18.37 -5.11
N PHE A 54 3.76 19.63 -4.84
CA PHE A 54 3.73 20.16 -3.48
C PHE A 54 2.33 20.66 -3.15
N ILE A 55 1.80 20.18 -2.03
CA ILE A 55 0.44 20.46 -1.57
C ILE A 55 0.54 21.32 -0.32
N ASP A 56 0.16 22.59 -0.46
CA ASP A 56 0.14 23.51 0.67
C ASP A 56 -1.19 23.47 1.44
N ALA A 57 -2.27 22.97 0.82
CA ALA A 57 -3.59 22.84 1.44
C ALA A 57 -3.87 21.38 1.85
N LEU A 58 -3.70 21.08 3.14
CA LEU A 58 -3.87 19.74 3.70
C LEU A 58 -5.09 19.67 4.62
N PRO A 59 -5.74 18.51 4.81
CA PRO A 59 -5.45 17.23 4.18
C PRO A 59 -5.83 17.20 2.69
N SER A 60 -5.15 16.34 1.92
CA SER A 60 -5.54 16.00 0.55
C SER A 60 -6.87 15.25 0.54
N ARG A 61 -7.69 15.46 -0.48
CA ARG A 61 -8.91 14.65 -0.64
C ARG A 61 -8.51 13.24 -1.09
N PRO A 62 -9.20 12.17 -0.66
CA PRO A 62 -8.91 10.80 -1.10
C PRO A 62 -8.89 10.63 -2.63
N GLU A 63 -9.67 11.45 -3.34
CA GLU A 63 -9.76 11.52 -4.81
C GLU A 63 -8.47 12.01 -5.49
N HIS A 64 -7.62 12.74 -4.77
CA HIS A 64 -6.38 13.34 -5.28
C HIS A 64 -5.11 12.67 -4.74
N VAL A 65 -5.26 11.56 -4.02
CA VAL A 65 -4.12 10.79 -3.51
C VAL A 65 -3.62 9.86 -4.62
N ASP A 66 -2.29 9.73 -4.76
CA ASP A 66 -1.63 8.87 -5.76
C ASP A 66 -1.72 7.36 -5.44
N ILE A 67 -2.94 6.85 -5.34
CA ILE A 67 -3.24 5.43 -5.20
C ILE A 67 -4.18 5.02 -6.33
N VAL A 68 -3.85 3.92 -7.00
CA VAL A 68 -4.65 3.31 -8.06
C VAL A 68 -5.10 1.93 -7.60
N LEU A 69 -6.42 1.72 -7.57
CA LEU A 69 -7.02 0.43 -7.24
C LEU A 69 -7.50 -0.26 -8.52
N LEU A 70 -6.82 -1.35 -8.89
CA LEU A 70 -7.18 -2.21 -10.01
C LEU A 70 -8.16 -3.29 -9.56
N ARG A 71 -9.32 -3.33 -10.20
CA ARG A 71 -10.39 -4.28 -9.91
C ARG A 71 -10.56 -5.30 -11.04
N PRO A 72 -10.80 -6.57 -10.73
CA PRO A 72 -11.25 -7.55 -11.73
C PRO A 72 -12.59 -7.12 -12.35
N HIS A 73 -12.78 -7.46 -13.62
CA HIS A 73 -14.05 -7.26 -14.31
C HIS A 73 -15.21 -7.90 -13.53
N GLY A 74 -16.29 -7.13 -13.33
CA GLY A 74 -17.48 -7.61 -12.62
C GLY A 74 -17.35 -7.75 -11.10
N ALA A 75 -16.23 -7.35 -10.49
CA ALA A 75 -16.06 -7.39 -9.03
C ALA A 75 -16.96 -6.33 -8.34
N ARG A 76 -17.88 -6.79 -7.49
CA ARG A 76 -18.74 -5.91 -6.69
C ARG A 76 -18.03 -5.48 -5.41
N MET A 77 -17.48 -4.28 -5.41
CA MET A 77 -16.81 -3.67 -4.24
C MET A 77 -17.75 -3.47 -3.04
N ASP A 78 -19.06 -3.46 -3.28
CA ASP A 78 -20.05 -3.32 -2.22
C ASP A 78 -20.25 -4.56 -1.37
N GLU A 79 -19.69 -5.71 -1.80
CA GLU A 79 -19.76 -6.93 -1.03
C GLU A 79 -19.07 -6.77 0.32
N GLU A 80 -19.79 -7.12 1.39
CA GLU A 80 -19.29 -7.09 2.77
C GLU A 80 -17.96 -7.83 2.94
N ARG A 81 -17.74 -8.89 2.16
CA ARG A 81 -16.49 -9.66 2.16
C ARG A 81 -15.31 -8.82 1.66
N TYR A 82 -15.52 -8.06 0.59
CA TYR A 82 -14.54 -7.14 0.03
C TYR A 82 -14.21 -6.02 1.02
N LYS A 83 -15.27 -5.36 1.54
CA LYS A 83 -15.14 -4.30 2.55
C LYS A 83 -14.36 -4.78 3.76
N ARG A 84 -14.67 -5.97 4.30
CA ARG A 84 -14.02 -6.50 5.51
C ARG A 84 -12.53 -6.79 5.32
N GLN A 85 -12.13 -7.24 4.13
CA GLN A 85 -10.75 -7.64 3.86
C GLN A 85 -9.83 -6.44 3.63
N PHE A 86 -10.38 -5.35 3.07
CA PHE A 86 -9.60 -4.17 2.68
C PHE A 86 -9.88 -2.92 3.51
N ARG A 87 -10.80 -3.01 4.48
CA ARG A 87 -11.20 -1.90 5.35
C ARG A 87 -10.00 -1.18 5.97
N ASN A 88 -8.99 -1.93 6.41
CA ASN A 88 -7.86 -1.36 7.14
C ASN A 88 -6.90 -0.58 6.24
N ASP A 89 -6.76 -0.99 4.98
CA ASP A 89 -5.83 -0.39 4.02
C ASP A 89 -6.24 1.02 3.60
N PHE A 90 -7.55 1.28 3.57
CA PHE A 90 -8.16 2.54 3.15
C PHE A 90 -8.93 3.21 4.29
N ARG A 91 -8.69 2.80 5.55
CA ARG A 91 -9.30 3.42 6.72
C ARG A 91 -8.72 4.81 6.95
N VAL A 92 -9.61 5.79 7.12
CA VAL A 92 -9.25 7.16 7.50
C VAL A 92 -10.07 7.59 8.72
N ARG A 93 -9.39 8.16 9.71
CA ARG A 93 -9.98 8.74 10.92
C ARG A 93 -9.67 10.23 10.98
N ARG A 94 -10.70 11.06 10.81
CA ARG A 94 -10.56 12.52 10.79
C ARG A 94 -9.81 13.08 12.00
N GLY A 95 -10.10 12.57 13.21
CA GLY A 95 -9.47 13.07 14.44
C GLY A 95 -7.97 12.79 14.53
N TYR A 96 -7.47 11.71 13.91
CA TYR A 96 -6.05 11.40 13.86
C TYR A 96 -5.34 12.29 12.84
N VAL A 97 -5.92 12.44 11.65
CA VAL A 97 -5.44 13.35 10.59
C VAL A 97 -5.30 14.78 11.12
N GLU A 98 -6.32 15.28 11.82
CA GLU A 98 -6.31 16.63 12.39
C GLU A 98 -5.20 16.80 13.44
N LYS A 99 -5.06 15.85 14.37
CA LYS A 99 -3.99 15.88 15.40
C LYS A 99 -2.60 15.82 14.77
N ALA A 100 -2.41 14.97 13.75
CA ALA A 100 -1.16 14.85 13.02
C ALA A 100 -0.79 16.16 12.31
N LEU A 101 -1.72 16.78 11.60
CA LEU A 101 -1.47 18.05 10.90
C LEU A 101 -1.12 19.19 11.85
N HIS A 102 -1.80 19.31 12.99
CA HIS A 102 -1.46 20.32 14.00
C HIS A 102 -0.07 20.09 14.60
N TRP A 103 0.30 18.82 14.83
CA TRP A 103 1.64 18.48 15.31
C TRP A 103 2.71 18.81 14.25
N LEU A 104 2.49 18.39 13.00
CA LEU A 104 3.41 18.64 11.88
C LEU A 104 3.62 20.14 11.68
N LYS A 105 2.55 20.94 11.68
CA LYS A 105 2.63 22.39 11.53
C LYS A 105 3.44 23.06 12.64
N ARG A 106 3.41 22.51 13.87
CA ARG A 106 4.12 23.05 15.03
C ARG A 106 5.60 22.66 15.06
N TYR A 107 5.93 21.43 14.70
CA TYR A 107 7.25 20.85 14.94
C TYR A 107 8.07 20.57 13.67
N HIS A 108 7.42 20.33 12.54
CA HIS A 108 8.11 19.98 11.30
C HIS A 108 8.35 21.25 10.44
N PRO A 109 9.62 21.60 10.11
CA PRO A 109 9.94 22.79 9.34
C PRO A 109 9.17 22.89 8.02
N ASP A 110 9.10 21.79 7.26
CA ASP A 110 8.45 21.78 5.94
C ASP A 110 6.91 21.94 6.01
N TYR A 111 6.28 21.71 7.16
CA TYR A 111 4.83 21.80 7.33
C TYR A 111 4.38 23.12 7.97
N ARG A 112 5.29 24.04 8.30
CA ARG A 112 4.94 25.30 8.99
C ARG A 112 3.95 26.17 8.21
N ASP A 113 4.12 26.22 6.90
CA ASP A 113 3.38 27.11 6.01
C ASP A 113 2.12 26.46 5.40
N ILE A 114 1.78 25.24 5.81
CA ILE A 114 0.58 24.56 5.28
C ILE A 114 -0.70 25.28 5.75
N THR A 115 -1.70 25.29 4.89
CA THR A 115 -3.07 25.66 5.22
C THR A 115 -3.86 24.41 5.58
N ILE A 116 -4.36 24.34 6.81
CA ILE A 116 -5.27 23.27 7.23
C ILE A 116 -6.66 23.60 6.69
N SER A 117 -7.04 22.91 5.60
CA SER A 117 -8.30 23.09 4.91
C SER A 117 -9.44 22.41 5.68
N GLN A 118 -10.24 23.22 6.38
CA GLN A 118 -11.45 22.76 7.04
C GLN A 118 -12.45 22.03 6.12
N PRO A 119 -12.72 22.48 4.87
CA PRO A 119 -13.63 21.74 4.00
C PRO A 119 -13.09 20.36 3.61
N ASN A 120 -11.76 20.21 3.47
CA ASN A 120 -11.17 18.89 3.20
C ASN A 120 -11.23 17.99 4.43
N LEU A 121 -10.98 18.52 5.64
CA LEU A 121 -11.16 17.77 6.88
C LEU A 121 -12.60 17.28 7.05
N LEU A 122 -13.59 18.14 6.78
CA LEU A 122 -14.99 17.78 6.91
C LEU A 122 -15.45 16.76 5.87
N ALA A 123 -14.80 16.71 4.70
CA ALA A 123 -15.05 15.69 3.69
C ALA A 123 -14.55 14.30 4.10
N LEU A 124 -13.61 14.20 5.06
CA LEU A 124 -13.14 12.91 5.57
C LEU A 124 -14.17 12.29 6.55
N PRO A 125 -14.33 10.96 6.53
CA PRO A 125 -15.16 10.26 7.50
C PRO A 125 -14.59 10.39 8.91
N VAL A 126 -15.46 10.33 9.92
CA VAL A 126 -15.04 10.32 11.34
C VAL A 126 -14.13 9.13 11.62
N ASP A 127 -14.55 7.95 11.18
CA ASP A 127 -13.78 6.71 11.11
C ASP A 127 -14.45 5.83 10.06
N GLY A 128 -13.82 5.66 8.90
CA GLY A 128 -14.44 4.98 7.77
C GLY A 128 -13.46 4.57 6.68
N ASP A 129 -13.97 3.76 5.75
CA ASP A 129 -13.26 3.35 4.54
C ASP A 129 -13.47 4.38 3.43
N VAL A 130 -12.39 4.78 2.73
CA VAL A 130 -12.43 5.70 1.59
C VAL A 130 -12.06 5.04 0.26
N SER A 131 -12.02 3.71 0.19
CA SER A 131 -11.66 2.96 -1.03
C SER A 131 -12.48 3.34 -2.27
N GLY A 132 -13.74 3.75 -2.09
CA GLY A 132 -14.63 4.21 -3.16
C GLY A 132 -14.32 5.60 -3.73
N HIS A 133 -13.55 6.41 -2.99
CA HIS A 133 -13.14 7.76 -3.41
C HIS A 133 -11.79 7.79 -4.12
N VAL A 134 -11.02 6.70 -4.02
CA VAL A 134 -9.71 6.56 -4.68
C VAL A 134 -9.89 6.19 -6.15
N LEU A 135 -8.93 6.55 -7.01
CA LEU A 135 -8.93 6.21 -8.42
C LEU A 135 -9.06 4.70 -8.62
N ASN A 136 -10.17 4.29 -9.21
CA ASN A 136 -10.51 2.90 -9.46
C ASN A 136 -10.59 2.62 -10.95
N ILE A 137 -9.85 1.61 -11.39
CA ILE A 137 -9.78 1.18 -12.78
C ILE A 137 -10.26 -0.28 -12.84
N GLU A 138 -11.25 -0.54 -13.68
CA GLU A 138 -11.70 -1.90 -13.97
C GLU A 138 -10.81 -2.53 -15.04
N GLU A 139 -10.34 -3.75 -14.78
CA GLU A 139 -9.56 -4.52 -15.74
C GLU A 139 -10.45 -5.03 -16.88
N SER A 140 -9.92 -5.01 -18.11
CA SER A 140 -10.56 -5.59 -19.29
C SER A 140 -10.64 -7.12 -19.19
N GLU A 141 -11.69 -7.74 -19.73
CA GLU A 141 -11.84 -9.22 -19.82
C GLU A 141 -10.63 -9.92 -20.47
N GLU A 142 -9.91 -9.21 -21.35
CA GLU A 142 -8.74 -9.69 -22.08
C GLU A 142 -7.47 -9.83 -21.20
N MET A 143 -7.49 -9.32 -19.96
CA MET A 143 -6.38 -9.37 -19.00
C MET A 143 -6.49 -10.51 -17.97
N LYS A 144 -7.35 -11.51 -18.23
CA LYS A 144 -7.29 -12.80 -17.52
C LYS A 144 -5.90 -13.39 -17.75
N ASP A 145 -5.06 -13.27 -16.73
CA ASP A 145 -3.77 -13.96 -16.71
C ASP A 145 -4.05 -15.43 -17.02
N ARG A 146 -3.56 -15.91 -18.18
CA ARG A 146 -3.34 -17.34 -18.33
C ARG A 146 -2.32 -17.66 -17.25
N GLU A 147 -2.76 -18.31 -16.16
CA GLU A 147 -1.83 -18.87 -15.19
C GLU A 147 -0.72 -19.57 -15.99
N PRO A 148 0.57 -19.21 -15.83
CA PRO A 148 1.63 -20.07 -16.34
C PRO A 148 1.40 -21.40 -15.64
N GLY A 149 0.95 -22.37 -16.42
CA GLY A 149 0.46 -23.63 -15.89
C GLY A 149 1.43 -24.18 -14.87
N ARG A 150 0.88 -24.66 -13.75
CA ARG A 150 1.53 -25.70 -12.95
C ARG A 150 1.79 -26.90 -13.87
N GLN A 151 2.83 -26.82 -14.70
CA GLN A 151 3.46 -28.01 -15.23
C GLN A 151 4.32 -28.50 -14.07
N GLY A 152 3.70 -29.34 -13.25
CA GLY A 152 4.40 -30.06 -12.19
C GLY A 152 5.45 -30.92 -12.85
N ASP A 153 6.67 -30.40 -12.91
CA ASP A 153 7.84 -31.22 -13.17
C ASP A 153 8.06 -32.03 -11.90
N SER A 154 7.47 -33.22 -11.87
CA SER A 154 7.70 -34.26 -10.87
C SER A 154 9.14 -34.76 -11.00
N ARG A 155 10.13 -33.95 -10.60
CA ARG A 155 11.44 -34.45 -10.20
C ARG A 155 11.44 -34.58 -8.69
N ALA A 156 10.98 -35.75 -8.26
CA ALA A 156 11.13 -36.24 -6.91
C ALA A 156 12.62 -36.19 -6.53
N CYS A 157 12.98 -35.35 -5.57
CA CYS A 157 14.18 -35.58 -4.77
C CYS A 157 13.77 -36.50 -3.60
N GLY A 158 14.00 -37.79 -3.76
CA GLY A 158 14.04 -38.80 -2.70
C GLY A 158 15.21 -39.73 -3.04
N GLU A 159 16.31 -39.61 -2.33
CA GLU A 159 16.75 -40.58 -1.31
C GLU A 159 17.24 -41.91 -1.93
N GLU A 160 18.55 -42.01 -2.11
CA GLU A 160 19.26 -43.29 -2.03
C GLU A 160 20.43 -43.12 -1.05
N ASP A 161 20.18 -43.54 0.19
CA ASP A 161 21.19 -43.92 1.18
C ASP A 161 21.83 -45.24 0.71
N GLU A 162 23.15 -45.26 0.47
CA GLU A 162 23.90 -46.51 0.65
C GLU A 162 25.32 -46.25 1.16
N ARG A 163 25.54 -46.77 2.37
CA ARG A 163 26.83 -46.95 3.04
C ARG A 163 27.72 -47.84 2.18
N ASP A 164 29.00 -47.53 2.04
CA ASP A 164 30.09 -48.21 2.78
C ASP A 164 31.47 -47.93 2.14
N ARG A 165 32.48 -47.80 3.02
CA ARG A 165 33.93 -47.99 2.81
C ARG A 165 34.73 -47.12 1.81
N GLY A 166 35.73 -46.44 2.39
CA GLY A 166 37.06 -46.37 1.77
C GLY A 166 37.95 -45.22 2.22
N ARG A 167 38.86 -45.49 3.17
CA ARG A 167 39.99 -44.61 3.58
C ARG A 167 40.81 -44.06 2.40
N ALA A 168 41.23 -42.79 2.50
CA ALA A 168 42.63 -42.32 2.43
C ALA A 168 42.63 -40.78 2.39
N PHE A 169 43.10 -40.08 3.45
CA PHE A 169 44.44 -39.49 3.56
C PHE A 169 44.86 -38.57 2.38
N GLY A 170 45.10 -37.27 2.67
CA GLY A 170 45.95 -36.43 1.82
C GLY A 170 45.72 -34.92 1.99
N ARG A 171 46.75 -34.20 2.45
CA ARG A 171 46.83 -32.75 2.68
C ARG A 171 47.27 -31.98 1.44
N GLY A 172 47.12 -30.64 1.49
CA GLY A 172 47.94 -29.64 0.78
C GLY A 172 47.24 -29.03 -0.43
N PHE A 173 47.19 -27.72 -0.66
CA PHE A 173 47.88 -26.56 -0.08
C PHE A 173 46.90 -25.38 -0.04
#